data_AF-A0AAW0MBD8-F1
#
_entry.id   AF-A0AAW0MBD8-F1
#
_cell.length_a   1.000
_cell.length_b   1.000
_cell.length_c   1.000
_cell.angle_alpha   90.00
_cell.angle_beta   90.00
_cell.angle_gamma   90.00
#
_symmetry.space_group_name_H-M   'P 1'
#
loop_
_entity.id
_entity.type
_entity.pdbx_description
1 polymer ?
#
loop_
_entity_poly.entity_id
_entity_poly.type
_entity_poly.pdbx_seq_one_letter_code
_entity_poly.pdbx_strand_id
1 'polypeptide(L)'
;MAVFAGTPLYGPSLRYAGPASLVWGWVEVSFFTWFVGLALAEICSSFPATGSLYFWAAHMAGPRWGPFASWCCAWLETIGIISETGAQAYSAAQALQMIILLSTGTNKGGGYFAPRRVFLAIYMGLIIMWAILNTFALNLIALLDLISIWWQVVVFYYVLLQFGIATQEVHCRSSEDHVY
;
A
#
# COMPACT_ATOMS: atom_id res chain seq x y z
N MET A 1 2.38 4.32 3.72
CA MET A 1 3.27 4.45 2.55
C MET A 1 2.54 4.56 1.19
N ALA A 2 1.21 4.71 1.15
CA ALA A 2 0.43 4.63 -0.11
C ALA A 2 0.39 5.92 -0.96
N VAL A 3 0.76 7.08 -0.42
CA VAL A 3 0.67 8.37 -1.15
C VAL A 3 1.84 8.57 -2.10
N PHE A 4 3.04 8.08 -1.76
CA PHE A 4 4.26 8.28 -2.56
C PHE A 4 4.61 7.06 -3.44
N ALA A 5 4.04 5.89 -3.15
CA ALA A 5 4.26 4.68 -3.91
C ALA A 5 3.12 4.46 -4.91
N GLY A 6 3.08 5.27 -5.98
CA GLY A 6 2.50 4.94 -7.29
C GLY A 6 1.22 4.09 -7.33
N THR A 7 0.27 4.29 -6.40
CA THR A 7 -0.97 3.53 -6.45
C THR A 7 -1.78 4.02 -7.65
N PRO A 8 -2.46 3.13 -8.39
CA PRO A 8 -3.27 3.54 -9.53
C PRO A 8 -4.42 4.49 -9.15
N LEU A 9 -4.68 4.64 -7.86
CA LEU A 9 -5.70 5.52 -7.28
C LEU A 9 -5.22 6.97 -7.14
N TYR A 10 -3.92 7.24 -7.19
CA TYR A 10 -3.37 8.60 -7.02
C TYR A 10 -3.91 9.60 -8.07
N GLY A 11 -4.00 9.18 -9.34
CA GLY A 11 -4.53 10.00 -10.43
C GLY A 11 -6.00 10.39 -10.23
N PRO A 12 -6.92 9.43 -9.98
CA PRO A 12 -8.30 9.72 -9.60
C PRO A 12 -8.42 10.61 -8.36
N SER A 13 -7.65 10.34 -7.30
CA SER A 13 -7.71 11.14 -6.06
C SER A 13 -7.31 12.60 -6.29
N LEU A 14 -6.27 12.87 -7.10
CA LEU A 14 -5.90 14.22 -7.47
C LEU A 14 -6.99 14.95 -8.26
N ARG A 15 -7.71 14.24 -9.14
CA ARG A 15 -8.77 14.83 -9.98
C ARG A 15 -10.03 15.18 -9.20
N TYR A 16 -10.41 14.37 -8.22
CA TYR A 16 -11.67 14.54 -7.50
C TYR A 16 -11.53 15.25 -6.15
N ALA A 17 -10.43 15.06 -5.42
CA ALA A 17 -10.23 15.60 -4.08
C ALA A 17 -9.22 16.76 -4.02
N GLY A 18 -8.44 16.95 -5.10
CA GLY A 18 -7.38 17.96 -5.16
C GLY A 18 -6.16 17.61 -4.30
N PRO A 19 -5.04 18.34 -4.49
CA PRO A 19 -3.78 18.05 -3.80
C PRO A 19 -3.84 18.28 -2.29
N ALA A 20 -4.64 19.26 -1.82
CA ALA A 20 -4.74 19.57 -0.40
C ALA A 20 -5.33 18.41 0.42
N SER A 21 -6.35 17.72 -0.10
CA SER A 21 -6.97 16.59 0.59
C SER A 21 -6.03 15.40 0.74
N LEU A 22 -5.09 15.20 -0.20
CA LEU A 22 -4.10 14.12 -0.13
C LEU A 22 -3.08 14.36 0.99
N VAL A 23 -2.62 15.60 1.14
CA VAL A 23 -1.65 15.97 2.18
C VAL A 23 -2.29 15.90 3.56
N TRP A 24 -3.47 16.53 3.73
CA TRP A 24 -4.14 16.55 5.03
C TRP A 24 -4.69 15.17 5.44
N GLY A 25 -5.23 14.40 4.49
CA GLY A 25 -5.69 13.04 4.77
C GLY A 25 -4.56 12.11 5.22
N TRP A 26 -3.34 12.31 4.70
CA TRP A 26 -2.19 11.57 5.17
C TRP A 26 -1.82 11.92 6.62
N VAL A 27 -1.78 13.21 6.96
CA VAL A 27 -1.46 13.68 8.32
C VAL A 27 -2.46 13.14 9.33
N GLU A 28 -3.75 13.20 9.01
CA GLU A 28 -4.82 12.72 9.89
C GLU A 28 -4.70 11.21 10.15
N VAL A 29 -4.55 10.40 9.09
CA VAL A 29 -4.41 8.94 9.22
C VAL A 29 -3.13 8.57 9.98
N SER A 30 -2.01 9.25 9.70
CA SER A 30 -0.75 9.03 10.42
C SER A 30 -0.86 9.33 11.91
N PHE A 31 -1.56 10.41 12.28
CA PHE A 31 -1.79 10.78 13.68
C PHE A 31 -2.55 9.68 14.43
N PHE A 32 -3.66 9.18 13.89
CA PHE A 32 -4.42 8.09 14.51
C PHE A 32 -3.63 6.77 14.57
N THR A 33 -2.85 6.49 13.53
CA THR A 33 -2.02 5.27 13.46
C THR A 33 -0.95 5.24 14.56
N TRP A 34 -0.41 6.40 14.98
CA TRP A 34 0.55 6.46 16.08
C TRP A 34 -0.05 6.02 17.42
N PHE A 35 -1.30 6.38 17.74
CA PHE A 35 -1.94 5.90 18.98
C PHE A 35 -2.11 4.38 18.99
N VAL A 36 -2.51 3.80 17.85
CA VAL A 36 -2.60 2.35 17.69
C VAL A 36 -1.22 1.70 17.86
N GLY A 37 -0.18 2.30 17.27
CA GLY A 37 1.20 1.82 17.40
C GLY A 37 1.74 1.91 18.84
N LEU A 38 1.44 2.98 19.57
CA LEU A 38 1.81 3.14 20.98
C LEU A 38 1.11 2.12 21.87
N ALA A 39 -0.19 1.88 21.66
CA ALA A 39 -0.93 0.85 22.38
C ALA A 39 -0.34 -0.55 22.10
N LEU A 40 0.00 -0.85 20.85
CA LEU A 40 0.66 -2.11 20.49
C LEU A 40 2.06 -2.24 21.13
N ALA A 41 2.82 -1.14 21.20
CA ALA A 41 4.12 -1.13 21.85
C ALA A 41 4.04 -1.44 23.35
N GLU A 42 3.03 -0.91 24.06
CA GLU A 42 2.78 -1.20 25.47
C GLU A 42 2.45 -2.69 25.69
N ILE A 43 1.59 -3.26 24.84
CA ILE A 43 1.25 -4.68 24.87
C ILE A 43 2.48 -5.56 24.64
N CYS A 44 3.28 -5.25 23.61
CA CYS A 44 4.53 -5.96 23.32
C CYS A 44 5.56 -5.88 24.46
N SER A 45 5.58 -4.77 25.22
CA SER A 45 6.48 -4.61 26.37
C SER A 45 6.03 -5.41 27.60
N SER A 46 4.71 -5.62 27.75
CA SER A 46 4.11 -6.30 28.91
C SER A 46 4.05 -7.81 28.72
N PHE A 47 3.92 -8.28 27.47
CA PHE A 47 3.77 -9.70 27.14
C PHE A 47 4.81 -10.12 26.11
N PRO A 48 5.96 -10.68 26.51
CA PRO A 48 6.95 -11.23 25.57
C PRO A 48 6.53 -12.60 24.98
N ALA A 49 5.24 -12.95 25.03
CA ALA A 49 4.73 -14.22 24.57
C ALA A 49 4.35 -14.15 23.08
N THR A 50 4.94 -15.06 22.29
CA THR A 50 4.68 -15.27 20.87
C THR A 50 3.26 -15.81 20.63
N GLY A 51 2.27 -14.93 20.72
CA GLY A 51 0.90 -15.19 20.33
C GLY A 51 0.46 -14.08 19.39
N SER A 52 -0.16 -14.44 18.27
CA SER A 52 -0.80 -13.49 17.36
C SER A 52 -1.91 -12.69 18.08
N LEU A 53 -2.36 -11.60 17.47
CA LEU A 53 -3.24 -10.58 18.05
C LEU A 53 -4.46 -11.15 18.81
N TYR A 54 -5.02 -12.28 18.36
CA TYR A 54 -6.13 -12.94 19.03
C TYR A 54 -5.77 -13.50 20.42
N PHE A 55 -4.52 -13.93 20.64
CA PHE A 55 -4.04 -14.40 21.95
C PHE A 55 -3.94 -13.24 22.94
N TRP A 56 -3.44 -12.08 22.48
CA TRP A 56 -3.39 -10.87 23.28
C TRP A 56 -4.79 -10.34 23.59
N ALA A 57 -5.71 -10.39 22.64
CA ALA A 57 -7.12 -10.05 22.84
C ALA A 57 -7.80 -10.96 23.87
N ALA A 58 -7.54 -12.27 23.83
CA ALA A 58 -8.07 -13.23 24.80
C ALA A 58 -7.56 -12.93 26.22
N HIS A 59 -6.27 -12.57 26.34
CA HIS A 59 -5.63 -12.35 27.63
C HIS A 59 -6.07 -11.04 28.29
N MET A 60 -6.24 -9.97 27.50
CA MET A 60 -6.69 -8.66 28.02
C MET A 60 -8.20 -8.59 28.32
N ALA A 61 -9.04 -9.36 27.62
CA ALA A 61 -10.49 -9.35 27.85
C ALA A 61 -10.95 -10.20 29.07
N GLY A 62 -10.01 -10.85 29.77
CA GLY A 62 -10.28 -11.61 31.00
C GLY A 62 -11.00 -12.96 30.79
N PRO A 63 -11.19 -13.77 31.84
CA PRO A 63 -11.65 -15.15 31.73
C PRO A 63 -13.09 -15.33 31.22
N ARG A 64 -13.93 -14.27 31.31
CA ARG A 64 -15.35 -14.33 30.92
C ARG A 64 -15.60 -13.87 29.48
N TRP A 65 -14.85 -12.88 28.98
CA TRP A 65 -15.02 -12.32 27.64
C TRP A 65 -13.85 -12.64 26.69
N GLY A 66 -12.77 -13.23 27.20
CA GLY A 66 -11.58 -13.65 26.46
C GLY A 66 -11.89 -14.43 25.18
N PRO A 67 -12.68 -15.53 25.23
CA PRO A 67 -13.01 -16.32 24.05
C PRO A 67 -13.82 -15.57 22.99
N PHE A 68 -14.66 -14.61 23.40
CA PHE A 68 -15.48 -13.82 22.48
C PHE A 68 -14.66 -12.71 21.81
N ALA A 69 -13.85 -11.99 22.59
CA ALA A 69 -12.98 -10.94 22.08
C ALA A 69 -11.93 -11.49 21.10
N SER A 70 -11.35 -12.66 21.38
CA SER A 70 -10.40 -13.31 20.48
C SER A 70 -11.05 -13.81 19.19
N TRP A 71 -12.28 -14.33 19.27
CA TRP A 71 -13.05 -14.72 18.09
C TRP A 71 -13.33 -13.53 17.18
N CYS A 72 -13.84 -12.41 17.72
CA CYS A 72 -14.03 -11.19 16.96
C CYS A 72 -12.71 -10.67 16.35
N CYS A 73 -11.64 -10.65 17.14
CA CYS A 73 -10.32 -10.20 16.69
C CYS A 73 -9.80 -11.04 15.51
N ALA A 74 -9.87 -12.38 15.63
CA ALA A 74 -9.42 -13.30 14.59
C ALA A 74 -10.22 -13.13 13.28
N TRP A 75 -11.54 -12.95 13.36
CA TRP A 75 -12.36 -12.71 12.16
C TRP A 75 -12.05 -11.39 11.49
N LEU A 76 -11.90 -10.31 12.26
CA LEU A 76 -11.56 -8.99 11.72
C LEU A 76 -10.17 -9.00 11.05
N GLU A 77 -9.20 -9.68 11.67
CA GLU A 77 -7.86 -9.83 11.11
C GLU A 77 -7.88 -10.68 9.83
N THR A 78 -8.60 -11.80 9.82
CA THR A 78 -8.74 -12.66 8.63
C THR A 78 -9.39 -11.90 7.46
N ILE A 79 -10.48 -11.17 7.70
CA ILE A 79 -11.14 -10.36 6.66
C ILE A 79 -10.22 -9.26 6.15
N GLY A 80 -9.45 -8.64 7.06
CA GLY A 80 -8.44 -7.64 6.73
C GLY A 80 -7.40 -8.17 5.73
N ILE A 81 -6.77 -9.31 6.04
CA ILE A 81 -5.74 -9.91 5.18
C ILE A 81 -6.32 -10.35 3.82
N ILE A 82 -7.53 -10.90 3.79
CA ILE A 82 -8.21 -11.29 2.54
C ILE A 82 -8.47 -10.03 1.69
N SER A 83 -8.99 -8.97 2.29
CA SER A 83 -9.28 -7.72 1.58
C SER A 83 -8.01 -7.03 1.10
N GLU A 84 -6.95 -7.04 1.91
CA GLU A 84 -5.65 -6.46 1.57
C GLU A 84 -5.02 -7.19 0.39
N THR A 85 -4.99 -8.52 0.43
CA THR A 85 -4.44 -9.35 -0.66
C THR A 85 -5.17 -9.08 -1.97
N GLY A 86 -6.50 -8.95 -1.93
CA GLY A 86 -7.30 -8.59 -3.10
C GLY A 86 -6.99 -7.19 -3.64
N ALA A 87 -6.84 -6.20 -2.76
CA ALA A 87 -6.49 -4.83 -3.16
C ALA A 87 -5.10 -4.74 -3.81
N GLN A 88 -4.11 -5.48 -3.29
CA GLN A 88 -2.76 -5.53 -3.86
C GLN A 88 -2.74 -6.22 -5.23
N ALA A 89 -3.45 -7.35 -5.38
CA ALA A 89 -3.57 -8.04 -6.66
C ALA A 89 -4.27 -7.17 -7.72
N TYR A 90 -5.27 -6.40 -7.32
CA TYR A 90 -5.96 -5.46 -8.22
C TYR A 90 -5.01 -4.37 -8.71
N SER A 91 -4.23 -3.80 -7.79
CA SER A 91 -3.25 -2.76 -8.10
C SER A 91 -2.16 -3.27 -9.04
N ALA A 92 -1.67 -4.49 -8.84
CA ALA A 92 -0.68 -5.14 -9.70
C ALA A 92 -1.25 -5.43 -11.11
N ALA A 93 -2.47 -5.97 -11.20
CA ALA A 93 -3.14 -6.22 -12.47
C ALA A 93 -3.37 -4.92 -13.26
N GLN A 94 -3.74 -3.84 -12.57
CA GLN A 94 -3.93 -2.53 -13.18
C GLN A 94 -2.61 -1.92 -13.68
N ALA A 95 -1.53 -2.03 -12.91
CA ALA A 95 -0.21 -1.60 -13.35
C ALA A 95 0.25 -2.37 -14.61
N LEU A 96 0.05 -3.69 -14.62
CA LEU A 96 0.39 -4.54 -15.77
C LEU A 96 -0.42 -4.16 -17.02
N GLN A 97 -1.71 -3.87 -16.86
CA GLN A 97 -2.56 -3.39 -17.97
C GLN A 97 -2.07 -2.06 -18.53
N MET A 98 -1.65 -1.12 -17.69
CA MET A 98 -1.09 0.16 -18.15
C MET A 98 0.23 -0.03 -18.91
N ILE A 99 1.09 -0.94 -18.46
CA ILE A 99 2.33 -1.29 -19.17
C ILE A 99 2.02 -1.88 -20.55
N ILE A 100 1.06 -2.81 -20.65
CA ILE A 100 0.64 -3.41 -21.94
C ILE A 100 0.06 -2.35 -22.88
N LEU A 101 -0.75 -1.42 -22.36
CA LEU A 101 -1.32 -0.34 -23.16
C LEU A 101 -0.24 0.59 -23.71
N LEU A 102 0.78 0.90 -22.91
CA LEU A 102 1.91 1.74 -23.31
C LEU A 102 2.83 1.01 -24.32
N SER A 103 3.02 -0.30 -24.17
CA SER A 103 3.91 -1.09 -25.05
C SER A 103 3.28 -1.44 -26.40
N THR A 104 1.95 -1.55 -26.50
CA THR A 104 1.24 -1.94 -27.73
C THR A 104 0.91 -0.76 -28.65
N GLY A 105 1.34 0.46 -28.28
CA GLY A 105 1.05 1.68 -29.02
C GLY A 105 -0.25 2.31 -28.53
N THR A 106 -0.14 3.55 -28.05
CA THR A 106 -1.22 4.42 -27.55
C THR A 106 -2.52 4.31 -28.37
N ASN A 107 -3.66 4.64 -27.72
CA ASN A 107 -5.05 4.73 -28.21
C ASN A 107 -5.32 5.26 -29.64
N LYS A 108 -4.33 5.74 -30.39
CA LYS A 108 -4.44 6.17 -31.79
C LYS A 108 -3.84 5.18 -32.80
N GLY A 109 -3.26 4.04 -32.36
CA GLY A 109 -2.52 3.10 -33.20
C GLY A 109 -2.83 1.61 -32.98
N GLY A 110 -4.00 1.25 -32.45
CA GLY A 110 -4.41 -0.16 -32.30
C GLY A 110 -4.10 -0.80 -30.94
N GLY A 111 -3.87 0.01 -29.88
CA GLY A 111 -3.61 -0.49 -28.53
C GLY A 111 -4.71 -1.41 -28.00
N TYR A 112 -4.32 -2.60 -27.55
CA TYR A 112 -5.23 -3.59 -26.97
C TYR A 112 -5.70 -3.13 -25.59
N PHE A 113 -6.88 -2.51 -25.53
CA PHE A 113 -7.59 -2.33 -24.27
C PHE A 113 -8.04 -3.69 -23.76
N ALA A 114 -7.32 -4.25 -22.77
CA ALA A 114 -7.69 -5.54 -22.20
C ALA A 114 -9.15 -5.46 -21.67
N PRO A 115 -10.10 -6.22 -22.26
CA PRO A 115 -11.49 -6.20 -21.83
C PRO A 115 -11.61 -6.75 -20.40
N ARG A 116 -12.71 -6.44 -19.71
CA ARG A 116 -12.93 -6.82 -18.30
C ARG A 116 -12.60 -8.28 -17.98
N ARG A 117 -12.82 -9.19 -18.94
CA ARG A 117 -12.49 -10.63 -18.84
C ARG A 117 -10.99 -10.91 -18.76
N VAL A 118 -10.16 -10.21 -19.55
CA VAL A 118 -8.70 -10.36 -19.56
C VAL A 118 -8.09 -9.76 -18.29
N PHE A 119 -8.62 -8.63 -17.83
CA PHE A 119 -8.22 -8.05 -16.55
C PHE A 119 -8.48 -9.02 -15.38
N LEU A 120 -9.65 -9.63 -15.32
CA LEU A 120 -9.99 -10.64 -14.32
C LEU A 120 -9.08 -11.87 -14.42
N ALA A 121 -8.74 -12.33 -15.64
CA ALA A 121 -7.83 -13.45 -15.83
C ALA A 121 -6.41 -13.15 -15.31
N ILE A 122 -5.88 -11.94 -15.57
CA ILE A 122 -4.58 -11.49 -15.04
C ILE A 122 -4.62 -11.43 -13.52
N TYR A 123 -5.67 -10.83 -12.95
CA TYR A 123 -5.87 -10.74 -11.51
C TYR A 123 -5.88 -12.12 -10.83
N MET A 124 -6.69 -13.06 -11.35
CA MET A 124 -6.76 -14.43 -10.82
C MET A 124 -5.42 -15.17 -10.98
N GLY A 125 -4.74 -15.00 -12.11
CA GLY A 125 -3.43 -15.60 -12.36
C GLY A 125 -2.35 -15.10 -11.40
N LEU A 126 -2.33 -13.80 -11.09
CA LEU A 126 -1.39 -13.21 -10.14
C LEU A 126 -1.62 -13.75 -8.71
N ILE A 127 -2.87 -13.86 -8.27
CA ILE A 127 -3.19 -14.41 -6.94
C ILE A 127 -2.73 -15.87 -6.81
N ILE A 128 -3.01 -16.69 -7.82
CA ILE A 128 -2.60 -18.10 -7.82
C ILE A 128 -1.07 -18.21 -7.81
N MET A 129 -0.38 -17.38 -8.60
CA MET A 129 1.08 -17.33 -8.61
C MET A 129 1.65 -16.95 -7.24
N TRP A 130 1.10 -15.94 -6.58
CA TRP A 130 1.52 -15.54 -5.23
C TRP A 130 1.26 -16.63 -4.19
N ALA A 131 0.12 -17.31 -4.25
CA ALA A 131 -0.19 -18.42 -3.36
C ALA A 131 0.80 -19.58 -3.52
N ILE A 132 1.20 -19.91 -4.75
CA ILE A 132 2.20 -20.94 -5.05
C ILE A 132 3.57 -20.53 -4.50
N LEU A 133 4.01 -19.30 -4.75
CA LEU A 133 5.29 -18.81 -4.24
C LEU A 133 5.34 -18.84 -2.71
N ASN A 134 4.26 -18.44 -2.05
CA ASN A 134 4.13 -18.47 -0.59
C ASN A 134 4.23 -19.89 -0.01
N THR A 135 3.76 -20.89 -0.76
CA THR A 135 3.78 -22.29 -0.33
C THR A 135 5.16 -22.96 -0.50
N PHE A 136 5.89 -22.68 -1.58
CA PHE A 136 7.08 -23.47 -1.95
C PHE A 136 8.42 -22.76 -1.78
N ALA A 137 8.46 -21.42 -1.73
CA ALA A 137 9.70 -20.66 -1.88
C ALA A 137 9.93 -19.63 -0.77
N LEU A 138 9.79 -20.04 0.50
CA LEU A 138 9.99 -19.17 1.67
C LEU A 138 11.36 -18.47 1.68
N ASN A 139 12.44 -19.18 1.32
CA ASN A 139 13.79 -18.60 1.25
C ASN A 139 13.92 -17.53 0.14
N LEU A 140 13.18 -17.69 -0.97
CA LEU A 140 13.17 -16.70 -2.05
C LEU A 140 12.38 -15.46 -1.62
N ILE A 141 11.25 -15.65 -0.94
CA ILE A 141 10.43 -14.55 -0.41
C ILE A 141 11.25 -13.70 0.57
N ALA A 142 12.01 -14.33 1.46
CA ALA A 142 12.88 -13.61 2.39
C ALA A 142 13.93 -12.74 1.66
N LEU A 143 14.52 -13.25 0.56
CA LEU A 143 15.45 -12.48 -0.26
C LEU A 143 14.75 -11.34 -1.01
N LEU A 144 13.57 -11.60 -1.58
CA LEU A 144 12.79 -10.58 -2.28
C LEU A 144 12.33 -9.46 -1.33
N ASP A 145 11.98 -9.80 -0.09
CA ASP A 145 11.61 -8.82 0.93
C ASP A 145 12.80 -7.92 1.29
N LEU A 146 13.99 -8.48 1.46
CA LEU A 146 15.21 -7.69 1.68
C LEU A 146 15.48 -6.72 0.52
N ILE A 147 15.34 -7.18 -0.72
CA ILE A 147 15.49 -6.33 -1.91
C ILE A 147 14.39 -5.25 -1.93
N SER A 148 13.16 -5.62 -1.59
CA SER A 148 12.01 -4.71 -1.55
C SER A 148 12.22 -3.54 -0.58
N ILE A 149 12.79 -3.82 0.60
CA ILE A 149 13.12 -2.78 1.58
C ILE A 149 14.08 -1.76 0.97
N TRP A 150 15.18 -2.22 0.35
CA TRP A 150 16.15 -1.33 -0.28
C TRP A 150 15.55 -0.55 -1.45
N TRP A 151 14.71 -1.20 -2.27
CA TRP A 151 14.02 -0.55 -3.36
C TRP A 151 13.12 0.59 -2.87
N GLN A 152 12.36 0.38 -1.79
CA GLN A 152 11.50 1.40 -1.20
C GLN A 152 12.30 2.59 -0.65
N VAL A 153 13.45 2.34 -0.01
CA VAL A 153 14.34 3.40 0.49
C VAL A 153 14.88 4.25 -0.66
N VAL A 154 15.30 3.62 -1.76
CA VAL A 154 15.81 4.32 -2.95
C VAL A 154 14.71 5.17 -3.59
N VAL A 155 13.50 4.61 -3.78
CA VAL A 155 12.36 5.35 -4.34
C VAL A 155 11.98 6.54 -3.47
N PHE A 156 11.97 6.38 -2.15
CA PHE A 156 11.69 7.48 -1.22
C PHE A 156 12.70 8.63 -1.40
N TYR A 157 13.99 8.31 -1.41
CA TYR A 157 15.03 9.32 -1.62
C TYR A 157 14.92 10.00 -2.99
N TYR A 158 14.65 9.21 -4.04
CA TYR A 158 14.44 9.73 -5.39
C TYR A 158 13.28 10.73 -5.46
N VAL A 159 12.15 10.42 -4.80
CA VAL A 159 11.00 11.32 -4.74
C VAL A 159 11.35 12.62 -4.02
N LEU A 160 12.10 12.57 -2.91
CA LEU A 160 12.55 13.78 -2.20
C LEU A 160 13.42 14.69 -3.07
N LEU A 161 14.33 14.12 -3.86
CA LEU A 161 15.14 14.88 -4.80
C LEU A 161 14.28 15.60 -5.84
N GLN A 162 13.28 14.91 -6.41
CA GLN A 162 12.39 15.51 -7.41
C GLN A 162 11.53 16.63 -6.82
N PHE A 163 11.05 16.49 -5.58
CA PHE A 163 10.39 17.58 -4.87
C PHE A 163 11.33 18.77 -4.65
N GLY A 164 12.59 18.52 -4.28
CA GLY A 164 13.60 19.58 -4.13
C GLY A 164 13.78 20.39 -5.42
N ILE A 165 13.95 19.70 -6.55
CA ILE A 165 14.12 20.34 -7.87
C ILE A 165 12.87 21.13 -8.26
N ALA A 166 11.67 20.55 -8.11
CA ALA A 166 10.42 21.23 -8.44
C ALA A 166 10.22 22.52 -7.62
N THR A 167 10.69 22.55 -6.37
CA THR A 167 10.59 23.75 -5.52
C THR A 167 11.50 24.88 -6.02
N GLN A 168 12.66 24.54 -6.60
CA GLN A 168 13.57 25.53 -7.18
C GLN A 168 12.99 26.17 -8.44
N GLU A 169 12.35 25.39 -9.32
CA GLU A 169 11.74 25.93 -10.54
C GLU A 169 10.62 26.93 -10.24
N VAL A 170 9.80 26.68 -9.22
CA VAL A 170 8.74 27.60 -8.79
C VAL A 170 9.31 28.90 -8.21
N HIS A 171 10.41 28.81 -7.45
CA HIS A 171 11.07 29.99 -6.89
C HIS A 171 11.68 30.88 -7.99
N CYS A 172 12.33 30.29 -8.99
CA CYS A 172 12.84 31.02 -10.14
C CYS A 172 11.71 31.71 -10.93
N ARG A 173 10.60 31.02 -11.18
CA ARG A 173 9.48 31.57 -11.96
C ARG A 173 8.77 32.73 -11.26
N SER A 174 8.61 32.65 -9.94
CA SER A 174 8.05 33.75 -9.14
C SER A 174 8.95 35.00 -9.14
N SER A 175 10.27 34.81 -9.20
CA SER A 175 11.22 35.94 -9.28
C SER A 175 11.17 36.69 -10.61
N GLU A 176 10.74 36.05 -11.70
CA GLU A 176 10.55 36.70 -13.01
C GLU A 176 9.25 37.52 -13.07
N ASP A 177 8.18 37.08 -12.39
CA ASP A 177 6.87 37.76 -12.39
C ASP A 177 6.86 39.06 -11.56
N HIS A 178 7.82 39.26 -10.66
CA HIS A 178 7.98 40.49 -9.87
C HIS A 178 8.87 41.57 -10.54
N VAL A 179 9.41 41.29 -11.74
CA VAL A 179 10.32 42.20 -12.46
C VAL A 179 9.60 43.01 -13.55
N TYR A 180 8.28 42.82 -13.74
CA TYR A 180 7.43 43.57 -14.67
C TYR A 180 6.45 44.51 -13.98
#